data_AF-A0A0G1DCZ8-F1
#
_entry.id   AF-A0A0G1DCZ8-F1
#
_cell.length_a   1.000
_cell.length_b   1.000
_cell.length_c   1.000
_cell.angle_alpha   90.00
_cell.angle_beta   90.00
_cell.angle_gamma   90.00
#
_symmetry.space_group_name_H-M   'P 1'
#
loop_
_entity.id
_entity.type
_entity.pdbx_description
1 polymer ?
#
loop_
_entity_poly.entity_id
_entity_poly.type
_entity_poly.pdbx_seq_one_letter_code
_entity_poly.pdbx_strand_id
1 'polypeptide(L)' 'MIKNEELKKMTQEQLAVKAEELRRDLFQLRLRIATSPVKSFSSDQKKMKRTIARVLTHMNRN' A
#
# COMPACT_ATOMS: atom_id res chain seq x y z
N MET A 1 3.66 4.30 8.29
CA MET A 1 2.28 3.89 7.93
C MET A 1 1.53 5.17 7.60
N ILE A 2 0.96 5.30 6.40
CA ILE A 2 0.29 6.54 5.97
C ILE A 2 -0.92 6.84 6.87
N LYS A 3 -1.04 8.11 7.28
CA LYS A 3 -2.15 8.60 8.13
C LYS A 3 -3.33 9.04 7.27
N ASN A 4 -4.55 8.91 7.79
CA ASN A 4 -5.76 9.30 7.05
C ASN A 4 -5.80 10.80 6.72
N GLU A 5 -5.18 11.64 7.55
CA GLU A 5 -5.08 13.08 7.32
C GLU A 5 -4.25 13.42 6.07
N GLU A 6 -3.22 12.62 5.77
CA GLU A 6 -2.40 12.78 4.58
C GLU A 6 -3.20 12.38 3.33
N LEU A 7 -3.97 11.29 3.40
CA LEU A 7 -4.81 10.81 2.30
C LEU A 7 -5.95 11.77 1.96
N LYS A 8 -6.51 12.47 2.95
CA LYS A 8 -7.55 13.49 2.73
C LYS A 8 -7.03 14.73 1.99
N LYS A 9 -5.73 15.01 2.08
CA LYS A 9 -5.11 16.17 1.43
C LYS A 9 -4.67 15.88 -0.02
N MET A 10 -4.66 14.60 -0.42
CA MET A 10 -4.27 14.19 -1.77
C MET A 10 -5.44 14.36 -2.75
N THR A 11 -5.13 14.79 -3.97
CA THR A 11 -6.09 14.80 -5.08
C THR A 11 -6.38 13.38 -5.57
N GLN A 12 -7.45 13.19 -6.34
CA GLN A 12 -7.82 11.88 -6.88
C GLN A 12 -6.71 11.28 -7.75
N GLU A 13 -6.03 12.12 -8.55
CA GLU A 13 -4.87 11.73 -9.36
C GLU A 13 -3.69 11.29 -8.50
N GLN A 14 -3.38 12.04 -7.43
CA GLN A 14 -2.32 11.68 -6.49
C GLN A 14 -2.62 10.37 -5.76
N LEU A 15 -3.88 10.15 -5.37
CA LEU A 15 -4.31 8.89 -4.77
C LEU A 15 -4.17 7.72 -5.74
N ALA A 16 -4.49 7.92 -7.02
CA ALA A 16 -4.34 6.89 -8.06
C ALA A 16 -2.86 6.54 -8.28
N VAL A 17 -1.98 7.54 -8.41
CA VAL A 17 -0.53 7.33 -8.51
C VAL A 17 -0.01 6.59 -7.28
N LYS A 18 -0.41 7.01 -6.08
CA LYS A 18 -0.02 6.35 -4.83
C LYS A 18 -0.49 4.90 -4.76
N ALA A 19 -1.69 4.61 -5.26
CA ALA A 19 -2.23 3.24 -5.29
C ALA A 19 -1.38 2.34 -6.19
N GLU A 20 -0.94 2.83 -7.35
CA GLU A 20 -0.07 2.08 -8.27
C GLU A 20 1.33 1.85 -7.69
N GLU A 21 1.92 2.86 -7.04
CA GLU A 21 3.19 2.70 -6.32
C GLU A 21 3.10 1.59 -5.26
N LEU A 22 2.07 1.64 -4.40
CA LEU A 22 1.90 0.66 -3.34
C LEU A 22 1.63 -0.76 -3.87
N ARG A 23 1.00 -0.89 -5.04
CA ARG A 23 0.82 -2.17 -5.73
C ARG A 23 2.17 -2.75 -6.19
N ARG A 24 3.03 -1.91 -6.77
CA ARG A 24 4.40 -2.30 -7.17
C ARG A 24 5.23 -2.72 -5.95
N ASP A 25 5.17 -1.96 -4.86
CA ASP A 25 5.86 -2.29 -3.62
C ASP A 25 5.37 -3.62 -3.03
N LEU A 26 4.06 -3.85 -3.06
CA LEU A 26 3.48 -5.12 -2.62
C LEU A 26 3.96 -6.30 -3.49
N PHE A 27 4.10 -6.10 -4.80
CA PHE A 27 4.64 -7.11 -5.70
C PHE A 27 6.10 -7.42 -5.38
N GLN A 28 6.95 -6.40 -5.22
CA GLN A 28 8.34 -6.59 -4.83
C GLN A 28 8.47 -7.31 -3.47
N LEU A 29 7.62 -6.95 -2.51
CA LEU A 29 7.60 -7.62 -1.21
C LEU A 29 7.18 -9.09 -1.33
N ARG A 30 6.20 -9.41 -2.19
CA ARG A 30 5.82 -10.80 -2.49
C ARG A 30 6.96 -11.57 -3.14
N LEU A 31 7.69 -10.96 -4.07
CA LEU A 31 8.86 -11.58 -4.70
C LEU A 31 9.92 -11.89 -3.64
N ARG A 32 10.24 -10.91 -2.76
CA ARG A 32 11.18 -11.12 -1.65
C ARG A 32 10.72 -12.22 -0.69
N ILE A 33 9.43 -12.31 -0.40
CA ILE A 33 8.87 -13.41 0.42
C ILE A 33 9.10 -14.76 -0.25
N ALA A 34 8.90 -14.84 -1.57
CA ALA A 34 9.06 -16.08 -2.32
C ALA A 34 10.53 -16.53 -2.44
N THR A 35 11.46 -15.57 -2.56
CA THR A 35 12.89 -15.86 -2.77
C THR A 35 13.72 -15.89 -1.50
N SER A 36 13.21 -15.36 -0.38
CA SER A 36 13.98 -15.27 0.87
C SER A 36 13.76 -16.48 1.78
N PRO A 37 14.84 -17.04 2.36
CA PRO A 37 14.72 -18.09 3.37
C PRO A 37 14.16 -17.58 4.71
N VAL A 38 14.07 -16.26 4.92
CA VAL A 38 13.65 -15.66 6.19
C VAL A 38 12.17 -15.27 6.15
N LYS A 39 11.35 -15.84 7.05
CA LYS A 39 9.90 -15.61 7.16
C LYS A 39 9.49 -14.30 7.88
N SER A 40 10.35 -13.28 7.92
CA SER A 40 10.13 -12.05 8.70
C SER A 40 9.16 -11.05 8.06
N PHE A 41 8.79 -11.22 6.79
CA PHE A 41 8.05 -10.22 6.01
C PHE A 41 6.52 -10.26 6.14
N SER A 42 5.95 -11.21 6.90
CA SER A 42 4.48 -11.39 7.00
C SER A 42 3.78 -10.15 7.58
N SER A 43 4.41 -9.49 8.56
CA SER A 43 3.88 -8.30 9.21
C SER A 43 3.86 -7.09 8.28
N ASP A 44 4.89 -6.93 7.44
CA ASP A 44 5.01 -5.83 6.49
C ASP A 44 4.06 -6.00 5.31
N GLN A 45 3.82 -7.24 4.87
CA GLN A 45 2.81 -7.52 3.85
C GLN A 45 1.41 -7.14 4.33
N LYS A 46 1.08 -7.45 5.59
CA LYS A 46 -0.21 -7.08 6.19
C LYS A 46 -0.35 -5.57 6.32
N LYS A 47 0.71 -4.85 6.71
CA LYS A 47 0.72 -3.38 6.77
C LYS A 47 0.50 -2.77 5.38
N MET A 48 1.21 -3.26 4.37
CA MET A 48 1.12 -2.76 2.99
C MET A 48 -0.29 -2.92 2.41
N LYS A 49 -0.89 -4.12 2.57
CA LYS A 49 -2.28 -4.39 2.16
C LYS A 49 -3.27 -3.43 2.83
N ARG A 50 -3.12 -3.17 4.13
CA ARG A 50 -3.97 -2.22 4.86
C ARG A 50 -3.81 -0.79 4.35
N THR A 51 -2.59 -0.38 4.02
CA THR A 51 -2.34 0.96 3.46
C THR A 51 -3.01 1.12 2.09
N ILE A 52 -2.90 0.12 1.20
CA ILE A 52 -3.61 0.11 -0.10
C ILE A 52 -5.13 0.24 0.10
N ALA A 53 -5.71 -0.56 1.01
CA ALA A 53 -7.15 -0.52 1.27
C ALA A 53 -7.63 0.87 1.73
N ARG A 54 -6.83 1.58 2.55
CA ARG A 54 -7.14 2.96 2.97
C ARG A 54 -7.12 3.92 1.79
N VAL A 55 -6.09 3.87 0.94
CA VAL A 55 -6.00 4.71 -0.27
C VAL A 55 -7.23 4.51 -1.16
N LEU A 56 -7.58 3.25 -1.45
CA LEU A 56 -8.75 2.91 -2.27
C LEU A 56 -10.08 3.36 -1.64
N THR A 57 -10.20 3.28 -0.30
CA THR A 57 -11.38 3.77 0.41
C THR A 57 -11.53 5.28 0.27
N HIS A 58 -10.43 6.03 0.29
CA HIS A 58 -10.44 7.47 0.07
C HIS A 58 -10.73 7.83 -1.39
N MET A 59 -10.26 7.03 -2.35
CA MET A 59 -10.61 7.20 -3.76
C MET A 59 -12.09 6.97 -4.06
N ASN A 60 -12.74 6.01 -3.38
CA ASN A 60 -14.16 5.68 -3.61
C ASN A 60 -15.15 6.55 -2.82
N ARG A 61 -14.67 7.30 -1.82
CA ARG A 61 -15.51 8.19 -0.99
C ARG A 61 -15.63 9.61 -1.53
N ASN A 62 -14.68 10.02 -2.37
CA ASN A 62 -14.69 11.29 -3.11
C ASN A 62 -15.33 11.05 -4.48
#